data_AF-A0A5N0HPE6-F1
#
_entry.id   AF-A0A5N0HPE6-F1
#
_cell.length_a   1.000
_cell.length_b   1.000
_cell.length_c   1.000
_cell.angle_alpha   90.00
_cell.angle_beta   90.00
_cell.angle_gamma   90.00
#
_symmetry.space_group_name_H-M   'P 1'
#
loop_
_entity.id
_entity.type
_entity.pdbx_description
1 polymer ?
#
loop_
_entity_poly.entity_id
_entity_poly.type
_entity_poly.pdbx_seq_one_letter_code
_entity_poly.pdbx_strand_id
1 'polypeptide(L)' 'RQSLQPHYAKTLDHWAAALESNKDKAVEIQSEEVYQRYLHYLTGCAKGFRAGYIDVNQFTLAK' A
#
# COMPACT_ATOMS: atom_id res chain seq x y z
N ARG A 1 2.90 20.78 -9.50
CA ARG A 1 2.37 19.57 -8.82
C ARG A 1 3.47 18.53 -8.79
N GLN A 2 4.04 18.24 -7.62
CA GLN A 2 4.90 17.06 -7.45
C GLN A 2 4.00 15.92 -6.95
N SER A 3 3.46 15.15 -7.90
CA SER A 3 2.67 13.96 -7.60
C SER A 3 3.62 12.80 -7.29
N LEU A 4 3.42 12.17 -6.13
CA LEU A 4 4.15 10.98 -5.70
C LEU A 4 3.34 9.70 -5.91
N GLN A 5 2.23 9.77 -6.65
CA GLN A 5 1.36 8.65 -6.98
C GLN A 5 2.09 7.37 -7.43
N PRO A 6 2.97 7.39 -8.46
CA PRO A 6 3.65 6.16 -8.90
C PRO A 6 4.60 5.61 -7.83
N HIS A 7 5.18 6.49 -7.01
CA HIS A 7 6.05 6.09 -5.91
C HIS A 7 5.24 5.39 -4.81
N TYR A 8 4.06 5.90 -4.47
CA TYR A 8 3.22 5.29 -3.43
C TYR A 8 2.63 3.94 -3.89
N ALA A 9 2.28 3.80 -5.18
CA ALA A 9 1.92 2.50 -5.74
C ALA A 9 3.05 1.47 -5.56
N LYS A 10 4.29 1.85 -5.88
CA LYS A 10 5.48 1.00 -5.68
C LYS A 10 5.72 0.64 -4.21
N THR A 11 5.51 1.59 -3.28
CA THR A 11 5.61 1.32 -1.85
C THR A 11 4.61 0.25 -1.40
N LEU A 12 3.35 0.34 -1.84
CA LEU A 12 2.32 -0.64 -1.50
C LEU A 12 2.60 -2.02 -2.11
N ASP A 13 3.20 -2.09 -3.30
CA ASP A 13 3.65 -3.35 -3.89
C ASP A 13 4.73 -4.02 -3.03
N HIS A 14 5.70 -3.23 -2.54
CA HIS A 14 6.75 -3.75 -1.66
C HIS A 14 6.16 -4.27 -0.34
N TRP A 15 5.19 -3.57 0.24
CA TRP A 15 4.53 -4.01 1.46
C TRP A 15 3.69 -5.27 1.25
N ALA A 16 2.94 -5.36 0.14
CA ALA A 16 2.18 -6.55 -0.20
C ALA A 16 3.09 -7.77 -0.39
N ALA A 17 4.18 -7.62 -1.16
CA ALA A 17 5.15 -8.70 -1.38
C ALA A 17 5.82 -9.15 -0.07
N ALA A 18 6.14 -8.21 0.83
CA ALA A 18 6.70 -8.54 2.13
C ALA A 18 5.68 -9.25 3.05
N LEU A 19 4.40 -8.86 2.99
CA LEU A 19 3.33 -9.53 3.72
C LEU A 19 3.09 -10.95 3.20
N GLU A 20 3.09 -11.15 1.88
CA GLU A 20 2.97 -12.47 1.26
C GLU A 20 4.14 -13.38 1.61
N SER A 21 5.38 -12.88 1.58
CA SER A 21 6.56 -13.67 1.93
C SER A 21 6.63 -14.06 3.40
N ASN A 22 5.86 -13.39 4.27
CA ASN A 22 5.77 -13.66 5.70
C ASN A 22 4.37 -14.15 6.11
N LYS A 23 3.61 -14.75 5.18
CA LYS A 23 2.21 -15.17 5.41
C LYS A 23 2.04 -15.96 6.70
N ASP A 24 2.77 -17.05 6.87
CA ASP A 24 2.57 -17.97 8.01
C ASP A 24 2.72 -17.23 9.36
N LYS A 25 3.76 -16.40 9.47
CA LYS A 25 4.00 -15.57 10.64
C LYS A 25 2.93 -14.50 10.84
N ALA A 26 2.45 -13.88 9.76
CA ALA A 26 1.38 -12.89 9.83
C ALA A 26 0.05 -13.51 10.30
N VAL A 27 -0.25 -14.73 9.83
CA VAL A 27 -1.43 -15.51 10.25
C VAL A 27 -1.30 -15.95 11.70
N GLU A 28 -0.11 -16.39 12.15
CA GLU A 28 0.17 -16.74 13.55
C GLU A 28 -0.03 -15.56 14.51
N ILE A 29 0.43 -14.36 14.13
CA ILE A 29 0.31 -13.13 14.94
C ILE A 29 -1.14 -12.65 15.04
N GLN A 30 -1.93 -12.86 13.99
CA GLN A 30 -3.33 -12.45 13.94
C GLN A 30 -4.24 -13.59 13.50
N SER A 31 -4.68 -13.61 12.25
CA SER A 31 -5.55 -14.64 11.69
C SER A 31 -5.49 -14.60 10.17
N GLU A 32 -5.91 -15.68 9.52
CA GLU A 32 -6.03 -15.72 8.05
C GLU A 32 -6.98 -14.63 7.54
N GLU A 33 -8.09 -14.35 8.25
CA GLU A 33 -9.04 -13.28 7.89
C GLU A 33 -8.36 -11.91 7.87
N VAL A 34 -7.56 -11.60 8.90
CA VAL A 34 -6.86 -10.32 8.99
C VAL A 34 -5.78 -10.24 7.91
N TYR A 35 -5.01 -11.30 7.69
CA TYR A 35 -4.02 -11.37 6.61
C TYR A 35 -4.66 -11.07 5.25
N GLN A 36 -5.76 -11.76 4.91
CA GLN A 36 -6.48 -11.55 3.65
C GLN A 36 -7.00 -10.12 3.51
N ARG A 37 -7.54 -9.55 4.60
CA ARG A 37 -8.01 -8.16 4.61
C ARG A 37 -6.88 -7.16 4.33
N TYR A 38 -5.72 -7.36 4.95
CA TYR A 38 -4.56 -6.49 4.71
C TYR A 38 -3.99 -6.65 3.30
N LEU A 39 -3.91 -7.88 2.78
CA LEU A 39 -3.45 -8.11 1.41
C LEU A 39 -4.41 -7.48 0.38
N HIS A 40 -5.72 -7.62 0.59
CA HIS A 40 -6.74 -6.94 -0.23
C HIS A 40 -6.60 -5.43 -0.16
N TYR A 41 -6.44 -4.86 1.03
CA TYR A 41 -6.26 -3.43 1.24
C TYR A 41 -5.03 -2.90 0.50
N LEU A 42 -3.86 -3.51 0.69
CA LEU A 42 -2.59 -3.05 0.09
C LEU A 42 -2.66 -3.09 -1.45
N THR A 43 -3.11 -4.22 -2.00
CA THR A 43 -3.21 -4.40 -3.46
C THR A 43 -4.31 -3.53 -4.08
N GLY A 44 -5.43 -3.34 -3.38
CA GLY A 44 -6.51 -2.44 -3.77
C GLY A 44 -6.07 -0.97 -3.79
N CYS A 45 -5.40 -0.50 -2.73
CA CYS A 45 -4.84 0.85 -2.69
C CYS A 45 -3.81 1.08 -3.80
N ALA A 46 -2.93 0.11 -4.06
CA ALA A 46 -1.95 0.21 -5.14
C ALA A 46 -2.63 0.39 -6.51
N LYS A 47 -3.76 -0.28 -6.76
CA LYS A 47 -4.59 -0.06 -7.96
C LYS A 47 -5.19 1.35 -7.97
N GLY A 48 -5.70 1.84 -6.84
CA GLY A 48 -6.24 3.19 -6.71
C GLY A 48 -5.21 4.29 -7.05
N PHE A 49 -3.96 4.13 -6.60
CA PHE A 49 -2.86 5.02 -7.01
C PHE A 49 -2.57 4.91 -8.52
N ARG A 50 -2.43 3.70 -9.07
CA ARG A 50 -2.15 3.53 -10.52
C ARG A 50 -3.27 4.06 -11.42
N ALA A 51 -4.52 3.97 -10.98
CA ALA A 51 -5.69 4.42 -11.73
C ALA A 51 -5.90 5.94 -11.70
N GLY A 52 -5.10 6.70 -10.94
CA GLY A 52 -5.29 8.14 -10.85
C GLY A 52 -6.29 8.59 -9.78
N TYR A 53 -6.95 7.67 -9.08
CA TYR A 53 -8.00 8.00 -8.09
C TYR A 53 -7.45 8.62 -6.81
N ILE A 54 -6.19 8.31 -6.46
CA ILE A 54 -5.53 8.77 -5.23
C ILE A 54 -4.15 9.32 -5.59
N ASP A 55 -3.71 10.38 -4.90
CA ASP A 55 -2.39 10.97 -5.07
C ASP A 55 -1.78 11.33 -3.71
N VAL A 56 -0.45 11.39 -3.66
CA VAL A 56 0.31 11.95 -2.55
C VAL A 56 1.01 13.19 -3.06
N ASN A 57 0.79 14.32 -2.40
CA ASN A 57 1.33 15.60 -2.83
C ASN A 57 2.28 16.13 -1.76
N GLN A 58 3.43 16.63 -2.22
CA GLN A 58 4.38 17.34 -1.38
C GLN A 58 4.23 18.85 -1.60
N PHE A 59 3.93 19.58 -0.54
CA PHE A 59 3.81 21.03 -0.55
C PHE A 59 4.91 21.64 0.33
N THR A 60 5.63 22.60 -0.23
CA THR A 60 6.48 23.51 0.54
C THR A 60 5.74 24.82 0.67
N LEU A 61 5.47 25.24 1.91
CA LEU A 61 4.72 26.47 2.22
C LEU A 61 5.67 27.52 2.81
N ALA A 62 5.50 28.77 2.39
CA ALA A 62 6.14 29.95 2.96
C ALA A 62 5.06 30.93 3.46
N LYS A 63 5.41 31.79 4.41
CA LYS A 63 4.51 32.77 5.02
C LYS A 63 4.32 34.01 4.16
#